data_AF-A0A3F3MY68-F1
#
_entry.id   AF-A0A3F3MY68-F1
#
_cell.length_a   1.000
_cell.length_b   1.000
_cell.length_c   1.000
_cell.angle_alpha   90.00
_cell.angle_beta   90.00
_cell.angle_gamma   90.00
#
_symmetry.space_group_name_H-M   'P 1'
#
loop_
_entity.id
_entity.type
_entity.pdbx_description
1 polymer ?
#
loop_
_entity_poly.entity_id
_entity_poly.type
_entity_poly.pdbx_seq_one_letter_code
_entity_poly.pdbx_strand_id
1 'polypeptide(L)'
;MDNYKIKVKDEAESKEAQELFEQLGFKWAGDYPVDGDWYSHLYTENSNCCYLSPYVWGGLGDRFKELTLPQLQDLVVLKRNDVKDATHRDKRDETIYLTSDMVIYYWQGEWCKSAINKSNDHENYIANSLTPIAQPQDPALISGADVLRALADGKEVEGFSEENEEWIPIVYFSVQEVVNGLYKFRLKPQTIKLELELPKPFEPEEDCHVYILDDGKTDGYRRYSYEVHGDKGNTFIGIWRTEEEIKQVVEQLRKIRGTNS
;
A
#
# COMPACT_ATOMS: atom_id res chain seq x y z
N MET A 1 -28.07 -8.44 3.98
CA MET A 1 -26.70 -8.97 4.04
C MET A 1 -26.81 -10.45 3.82
N ASP A 2 -25.98 -11.00 2.95
CA ASP A 2 -25.91 -12.46 2.81
C ASP A 2 -25.26 -13.06 4.06
N ASN A 3 -25.55 -14.34 4.28
CA ASN A 3 -24.95 -15.11 5.35
C ASN A 3 -23.68 -15.77 4.84
N TYR A 4 -22.57 -15.55 5.52
CA TYR A 4 -21.27 -16.07 5.12
C TYR A 4 -20.75 -17.06 6.16
N LYS A 5 -19.89 -17.97 5.72
CA LYS A 5 -19.07 -18.80 6.60
C LYS A 5 -17.66 -18.86 6.05
N ILE A 6 -16.67 -18.85 6.92
CA ILE A 6 -15.25 -18.92 6.54
C ILE A 6 -14.52 -19.87 7.47
N LYS A 7 -13.60 -20.65 6.90
CA LYS A 7 -12.63 -21.44 7.62
C LYS A 7 -11.25 -20.78 7.49
N VAL A 8 -10.62 -20.53 8.62
CA VAL A 8 -9.30 -19.90 8.73
C VAL A 8 -8.30 -20.86 9.39
N LYS A 9 -7.01 -20.65 9.16
CA LYS A 9 -5.96 -21.61 9.55
C LYS A 9 -5.38 -21.34 10.92
N ASP A 10 -5.42 -20.08 11.36
CA ASP A 10 -4.84 -19.62 12.61
C ASP A 10 -5.64 -18.43 13.19
N GLU A 11 -5.23 -18.01 14.38
CA GLU A 11 -5.84 -16.88 15.08
C GLU A 11 -5.65 -15.55 14.35
N ALA A 12 -4.56 -15.36 13.61
CA ALA A 12 -4.30 -14.13 12.89
C ALA A 12 -5.27 -13.97 11.72
N GLU A 13 -5.44 -15.01 10.90
CA GLU A 13 -6.45 -15.05 9.84
C GLU A 13 -7.87 -14.90 10.42
N SER A 14 -8.12 -15.40 11.64
CA SER A 14 -9.39 -15.20 12.36
C SER A 14 -9.64 -13.74 12.74
N LYS A 15 -8.64 -13.07 13.33
CA LYS A 15 -8.72 -11.64 13.69
C LYS A 15 -8.93 -10.79 12.44
N GLU A 16 -8.19 -11.08 11.37
CA GLU A 16 -8.36 -10.40 10.08
C GLU A 16 -9.79 -10.60 9.54
N ALA A 17 -10.30 -11.83 9.54
CA ALA A 17 -11.66 -12.10 9.09
C ALA A 17 -12.71 -11.33 9.92
N GLN A 18 -12.53 -11.22 11.23
CA GLN A 18 -13.40 -10.44 12.12
C GLN A 18 -13.40 -8.95 11.73
N GLU A 19 -12.21 -8.35 11.55
CA GLU A 19 -12.06 -6.95 11.13
C GLU A 19 -12.69 -6.70 9.74
N LEU A 20 -12.53 -7.64 8.80
CA LEU A 20 -13.17 -7.56 7.48
C LEU A 20 -14.70 -7.66 7.59
N PHE A 21 -15.23 -8.53 8.44
CA PHE A 21 -16.67 -8.61 8.69
C PHE A 21 -17.22 -7.33 9.34
N GLU A 22 -16.46 -6.70 10.24
CA GLU A 22 -16.83 -5.40 10.81
C GLU A 22 -16.86 -4.30 9.75
N GLN A 23 -15.88 -4.25 8.84
CA GLN A 23 -15.91 -3.35 7.68
C GLN A 23 -17.12 -3.63 6.76
N LEU A 24 -17.53 -4.90 6.65
CA LEU A 24 -18.78 -5.28 5.99
C LEU A 24 -20.04 -4.90 6.79
N GLY A 25 -19.90 -4.44 8.03
CA GLY A 25 -20.98 -3.91 8.87
C GLY A 25 -21.62 -4.96 9.78
N PHE A 26 -21.00 -6.14 9.91
CA PHE A 26 -21.39 -7.12 10.92
C PHE A 26 -20.86 -6.71 12.28
N LYS A 27 -21.61 -7.05 13.34
CA LYS A 27 -21.19 -6.81 14.72
C LYS A 27 -20.64 -8.09 15.33
N TRP A 28 -19.52 -7.98 16.01
CA TRP A 28 -18.98 -9.11 16.74
C TRP A 28 -19.90 -9.47 17.92
N ALA A 29 -20.37 -10.73 17.94
CA ALA A 29 -21.25 -11.25 19.00
C ALA A 29 -20.60 -12.36 19.84
N GLY A 30 -19.44 -12.88 19.44
CA GLY A 30 -18.49 -13.57 20.34
C GLY A 30 -18.88 -14.94 20.88
N ASP A 31 -19.86 -15.63 20.30
CA ASP A 31 -20.43 -16.83 20.93
C ASP A 31 -19.52 -18.09 20.93
N TYR A 32 -19.76 -18.98 21.89
CA TYR A 32 -18.84 -20.01 22.42
C TYR A 32 -18.85 -21.38 21.70
N PRO A 33 -17.69 -21.92 21.25
CA PRO A 33 -17.51 -23.36 21.08
C PRO A 33 -17.27 -24.00 22.45
N VAL A 34 -18.13 -24.95 22.83
CA VAL A 34 -18.07 -25.71 24.10
C VAL A 34 -16.77 -26.53 24.23
N ASP A 35 -16.06 -26.77 23.13
CA ASP A 35 -14.88 -27.65 23.06
C ASP A 35 -13.76 -27.11 22.15
N GLY A 36 -13.12 -26.00 22.55
CA GLY A 36 -11.68 -25.78 22.31
C GLY A 36 -11.20 -25.22 20.96
N ASP A 37 -12.06 -25.07 19.95
CA ASP A 37 -11.69 -24.40 18.69
C ASP A 37 -12.35 -23.02 18.59
N TRP A 38 -11.60 -22.00 18.98
CA TRP A 38 -12.07 -20.63 19.20
C TRP A 38 -11.66 -19.67 18.09
N TYR A 39 -11.08 -20.15 16.98
CA TYR A 39 -10.64 -19.26 15.90
C TYR A 39 -10.93 -19.80 14.50
N SER A 40 -10.95 -21.12 14.30
CA SER A 40 -10.80 -21.65 12.94
C SER A 40 -12.04 -21.58 12.05
N HIS A 41 -13.24 -21.38 12.62
CA HIS A 41 -14.47 -21.22 11.84
C HIS A 41 -15.27 -20.02 12.35
N LEU A 42 -15.68 -19.18 11.41
CA LEU A 42 -16.51 -18.01 11.66
C LEU A 42 -17.73 -18.06 10.75
N TYR A 43 -18.81 -17.42 11.19
CA TYR A 43 -19.98 -17.23 10.37
C TYR A 43 -20.64 -15.87 10.61
N THR A 44 -21.46 -15.45 9.65
CA THR A 44 -22.29 -14.27 9.79
C THR A 44 -23.75 -14.56 9.55
N GLU A 45 -24.60 -14.05 10.44
CA GLU A 45 -26.06 -14.15 10.34
C GLU A 45 -26.70 -12.97 11.06
N ASN A 46 -27.81 -12.43 10.53
CA ASN A 46 -28.58 -11.36 11.18
C ASN A 46 -27.73 -10.14 11.59
N SER A 47 -26.78 -9.74 10.73
CA SER A 47 -25.83 -8.65 10.96
C SER A 47 -24.85 -8.86 12.12
N ASN A 48 -24.69 -10.10 12.60
CA ASN A 48 -23.67 -10.47 13.57
C ASN A 48 -22.62 -11.38 12.93
N CYS A 49 -21.42 -11.36 13.50
CA CYS A 49 -20.35 -12.31 13.25
C CYS A 49 -19.98 -13.02 14.56
N CYS A 50 -19.83 -14.35 14.49
CA CYS A 50 -19.51 -15.20 15.63
C CYS A 50 -18.54 -16.30 15.23
N TYR A 51 -17.90 -16.90 16.23
CA TYR A 51 -17.28 -18.22 16.05
C TYR A 51 -18.34 -19.29 15.78
N LEU A 52 -17.91 -20.31 15.06
CA LEU A 52 -18.72 -21.46 14.72
C LEU A 52 -18.02 -22.72 15.20
N SER A 53 -18.75 -23.60 15.87
CA SER A 53 -18.18 -24.90 16.23
C SER A 53 -17.93 -25.74 14.97
N PRO A 54 -16.75 -26.38 14.82
CA PRO A 54 -16.46 -27.25 13.68
C PRO A 54 -17.50 -28.37 13.48
N TYR A 55 -18.12 -28.83 14.57
CA TYR A 55 -19.13 -29.89 14.55
C TYR A 55 -20.44 -29.49 13.85
N VAL A 56 -20.75 -28.19 13.78
CA VAL A 56 -21.97 -27.68 13.14
C VAL A 56 -21.69 -27.11 11.74
N TRP A 57 -20.43 -27.01 11.32
CA TRP A 57 -20.04 -26.48 10.01
C TRP A 57 -20.76 -27.13 8.83
N GLY A 58 -20.78 -28.46 8.81
CA GLY A 58 -21.45 -29.25 7.76
C GLY A 58 -22.98 -29.13 7.79
N GLY A 59 -23.57 -28.74 8.93
CA GLY A 59 -25.02 -28.61 9.12
C GLY A 59 -25.60 -27.28 8.64
N LEU A 60 -24.77 -26.29 8.32
CA LEU A 60 -25.23 -24.98 7.83
C LEU A 60 -25.83 -25.06 6.41
N GLY A 61 -25.32 -25.98 5.58
CA GLY A 61 -25.75 -26.17 4.20
C GLY A 61 -25.59 -24.93 3.32
N ASP A 62 -26.40 -24.85 2.26
CA ASP A 62 -26.34 -23.78 1.24
C ASP A 62 -26.92 -22.43 1.72
N ARG A 63 -27.41 -22.36 2.97
CA ARG A 63 -27.87 -21.11 3.57
C ARG A 63 -26.74 -20.12 3.84
N PHE A 64 -25.49 -20.61 3.85
CA PHE A 64 -24.29 -19.83 4.14
C PHE A 64 -23.31 -19.98 2.99
N LYS A 65 -22.96 -18.87 2.35
CA LYS A 65 -21.94 -18.86 1.31
C LYS A 65 -20.57 -19.06 1.97
N GLU A 66 -19.90 -20.14 1.60
CA GLU A 66 -18.52 -20.39 2.03
C GLU A 66 -17.57 -19.45 1.30
N LEU A 67 -16.74 -18.73 2.07
CA LEU A 67 -15.73 -17.82 1.56
C LEU A 67 -14.34 -18.29 1.96
N THR A 68 -13.37 -17.98 1.10
CA THR A 68 -11.97 -17.88 1.48
C THR A 68 -11.66 -16.47 2.01
N LEU A 69 -10.55 -16.31 2.72
CA LEU A 69 -10.12 -15.01 3.22
C LEU A 69 -9.93 -13.96 2.08
N PRO A 70 -9.29 -14.28 0.95
CA PRO A 70 -9.22 -13.35 -0.19
C PRO A 70 -10.59 -12.95 -0.74
N GLN A 71 -11.56 -13.87 -0.79
CA GLN A 71 -12.92 -13.53 -1.23
C GLN A 71 -13.65 -12.62 -0.24
N LEU A 72 -13.35 -12.72 1.05
CA LEU A 72 -13.86 -11.79 2.05
C LEU A 72 -13.25 -10.38 1.89
N GLN A 73 -11.96 -10.29 1.60
CA GLN A 73 -11.29 -9.02 1.25
C GLN A 73 -11.93 -8.38 0.01
N ASP A 74 -12.21 -9.19 -1.03
CA ASP A 74 -12.89 -8.70 -2.24
C ASP A 74 -14.26 -8.09 -1.92
N LEU A 75 -15.05 -8.71 -1.03
CA LEU A 75 -16.34 -8.16 -0.62
C LEU A 75 -16.18 -6.80 0.07
N VAL A 76 -15.15 -6.64 0.90
CA VAL A 76 -14.85 -5.36 1.57
C VAL A 76 -14.49 -4.28 0.56
N VAL A 77 -13.62 -4.60 -0.42
CA VAL A 77 -13.26 -3.68 -1.51
C VAL A 77 -14.50 -3.25 -2.30
N LEU A 78 -15.32 -4.20 -2.71
CA LEU A 78 -16.53 -3.91 -3.48
C LEU A 78 -17.55 -3.09 -2.68
N LYS A 79 -17.63 -3.30 -1.36
CA LYS A 79 -18.47 -2.48 -0.47
C LYS A 79 -17.92 -1.06 -0.28
N ARG A 80 -16.60 -0.92 -0.09
CA ARG A 80 -15.93 0.37 0.05
C ARG A 80 -16.11 1.23 -1.19
N ASN A 81 -16.14 0.58 -2.36
CA ASN A 81 -16.45 1.20 -3.64
C ASN A 81 -15.55 2.41 -3.92
N ASP A 82 -14.24 2.25 -3.74
CA ASP A 82 -13.22 3.27 -4.01
C ASP A 82 -12.37 2.86 -5.22
N VAL A 83 -12.20 3.78 -6.17
CA VAL A 83 -11.35 3.60 -7.37
C VAL A 83 -9.90 3.30 -7.01
N LYS A 84 -9.44 3.72 -5.83
CA LYS A 84 -8.08 3.45 -5.33
C LYS A 84 -7.81 1.97 -5.09
N ASP A 85 -8.85 1.16 -4.97
CA ASP A 85 -8.72 -0.28 -4.79
C ASP A 85 -8.39 -1.04 -6.08
N ALA A 86 -8.32 -0.33 -7.22
CA ALA A 86 -8.01 -0.91 -8.50
C ALA A 86 -6.72 -1.76 -8.46
N THR A 87 -6.79 -2.94 -9.07
CA THR A 87 -5.65 -3.86 -9.16
C THR A 87 -5.03 -3.85 -10.55
N HIS A 88 -5.76 -3.46 -11.59
CA HIS A 88 -5.33 -3.53 -12.98
C HIS A 88 -5.85 -2.36 -13.82
N ARG A 89 -5.21 -2.16 -14.97
CA ARG A 89 -5.73 -1.39 -16.11
C ARG A 89 -5.81 -2.27 -17.34
N ASP A 90 -6.74 -1.99 -18.24
CA ASP A 90 -6.75 -2.64 -19.55
C ASP A 90 -5.99 -1.87 -20.63
N LYS A 91 -6.05 -2.36 -21.87
CA LYS A 91 -5.45 -1.70 -23.06
C LYS A 91 -6.05 -0.35 -23.40
N ARG A 92 -7.22 -0.02 -22.85
CA ARG A 92 -7.92 1.26 -23.03
C ARG A 92 -7.67 2.20 -21.86
N ASP A 93 -6.79 1.81 -20.94
CA ASP A 93 -6.49 2.54 -19.71
C ASP A 93 -7.70 2.62 -18.76
N GLU A 94 -8.66 1.70 -18.91
CA GLU A 94 -9.81 1.60 -18.01
C GLU A 94 -9.40 0.95 -16.68
N THR A 95 -9.86 1.53 -15.58
CA THR A 95 -9.55 1.07 -14.23
C THR A 95 -10.34 -0.18 -13.88
N ILE A 96 -9.62 -1.22 -13.47
CA ILE A 96 -10.17 -2.55 -13.22
C ILE A 96 -9.83 -3.03 -11.80
N TYR A 97 -10.83 -3.63 -11.16
CA TYR A 97 -10.63 -4.52 -10.03
C TYR A 97 -10.82 -5.97 -10.49
N LEU A 98 -9.74 -6.75 -10.42
CA LEU A 98 -9.75 -8.20 -10.59
C LEU A 98 -9.77 -8.84 -9.19
N THR A 99 -10.83 -9.58 -8.90
CA THR A 99 -11.03 -10.28 -7.62
C THR A 99 -10.14 -11.54 -7.52
N SER A 100 -10.04 -12.10 -6.32
CA SER A 100 -9.33 -13.37 -6.07
C SER A 100 -9.91 -14.57 -6.82
N ASP A 101 -11.21 -14.54 -7.17
CA ASP A 101 -11.89 -15.53 -8.01
C ASP A 101 -11.92 -15.16 -9.51
N MET A 102 -11.01 -14.26 -9.93
CA MET A 102 -10.80 -13.86 -11.34
C MET A 102 -12.02 -13.19 -11.99
N VAL A 103 -12.86 -12.51 -11.21
CA VAL A 103 -14.00 -11.74 -11.69
C VAL A 103 -13.57 -10.29 -11.93
N ILE A 104 -13.87 -9.78 -13.12
CA ILE A 104 -13.52 -8.44 -13.56
C ILE A 104 -14.64 -7.45 -13.23
N TYR A 105 -14.28 -6.35 -12.57
CA TYR A 105 -15.10 -5.17 -12.34
C TYR A 105 -14.45 -3.93 -12.99
N TYR A 106 -15.25 -3.11 -13.67
CA TYR A 106 -14.82 -1.82 -14.23
C TYR A 106 -15.27 -0.69 -13.33
N TRP A 107 -14.44 0.34 -13.21
CA TRP A 107 -14.84 1.57 -12.53
C TRP A 107 -15.66 2.47 -13.45
N GLN A 108 -16.91 2.76 -13.05
CA GLN A 108 -17.81 3.69 -13.75
C GLN A 108 -18.47 4.69 -12.79
N GLY A 109 -17.71 5.15 -11.79
CA GLY A 109 -18.25 5.87 -10.62
C GLY A 109 -18.65 4.93 -9.47
N GLU A 110 -18.79 3.64 -9.79
CA GLU A 110 -18.85 2.51 -8.87
C GLU A 110 -18.23 1.27 -9.54
N TRP A 111 -17.94 0.24 -8.76
CA TRP A 111 -17.46 -1.04 -9.28
C TRP A 111 -18.58 -1.81 -9.97
N CYS A 112 -18.56 -1.81 -11.31
CA CYS A 112 -19.54 -2.49 -12.15
C CYS A 112 -19.02 -3.84 -12.63
N LYS A 113 -19.73 -4.93 -12.31
CA LYS A 113 -19.37 -6.28 -12.76
C LYS A 113 -19.38 -6.36 -14.29
N SER A 114 -18.26 -6.78 -14.88
CA SER A 114 -18.14 -6.82 -16.35
C SER A 114 -18.97 -7.93 -16.99
N ALA A 115 -19.50 -7.66 -18.18
CA ALA A 115 -20.09 -8.67 -19.06
C ALA A 115 -19.05 -9.67 -19.60
N ILE A 116 -17.76 -9.28 -19.67
CA ILE A 116 -16.69 -10.15 -20.21
C ILE A 116 -16.51 -11.44 -19.41
N ASN A 117 -16.88 -11.42 -18.12
CA ASN A 117 -16.86 -12.58 -17.22
C ASN A 117 -17.68 -13.77 -17.73
N LYS A 118 -18.60 -13.56 -18.69
CA LYS A 118 -19.43 -14.62 -19.31
C LYS A 118 -19.03 -14.92 -20.76
N SER A 119 -17.99 -14.27 -21.25
CA SER A 119 -17.53 -14.42 -22.64
C SER A 119 -16.46 -15.50 -22.77
N ASN A 120 -16.32 -16.07 -23.96
CA ASN A 120 -15.25 -17.01 -24.27
C ASN A 120 -13.85 -16.35 -24.27
N ASP A 121 -13.79 -15.01 -24.28
CA ASP A 121 -12.55 -14.25 -24.28
C ASP A 121 -12.04 -13.91 -22.87
N HIS A 122 -12.77 -14.29 -21.80
CA HIS A 122 -12.46 -13.93 -20.41
C HIS A 122 -11.01 -14.28 -20.00
N GLU A 123 -10.61 -15.53 -20.17
CA GLU A 123 -9.27 -15.99 -19.80
C GLU A 123 -8.19 -15.27 -20.61
N ASN A 124 -8.42 -15.13 -21.92
CA ASN A 124 -7.51 -14.41 -22.82
C ASN A 124 -7.41 -12.92 -22.46
N TYR A 125 -8.50 -12.32 -21.99
CA TYR A 125 -8.52 -10.92 -21.55
C TYR A 125 -7.67 -10.71 -20.31
N ILE A 126 -7.81 -11.57 -19.29
CA ILE A 126 -6.98 -11.53 -18.08
C ILE A 126 -5.51 -11.69 -18.45
N ALA A 127 -5.19 -12.67 -19.29
CA ALA A 127 -3.80 -13.00 -19.61
C ALA A 127 -3.10 -11.95 -20.49
N ASN A 128 -3.81 -11.36 -21.45
CA ASN A 128 -3.19 -10.57 -22.53
C ASN A 128 -3.67 -9.12 -22.61
N SER A 129 -4.62 -8.72 -21.76
CA SER A 129 -5.20 -7.38 -21.81
C SER A 129 -5.20 -6.61 -20.50
N LEU A 130 -4.90 -7.27 -19.37
CA LEU A 130 -4.75 -6.59 -18.09
C LEU A 130 -3.27 -6.32 -17.78
N THR A 131 -3.01 -5.10 -17.33
CA THR A 131 -1.72 -4.67 -16.78
C THR A 131 -1.92 -4.38 -15.31
N PRO A 132 -1.20 -5.05 -14.39
CA PRO A 132 -1.29 -4.77 -12.96
C PRO A 132 -0.97 -3.30 -12.67
N ILE A 133 -1.80 -2.67 -11.84
CA ILE A 133 -1.46 -1.38 -11.24
C ILE A 133 -0.49 -1.69 -10.11
N ALA A 134 0.66 -1.01 -10.11
CA ALA A 134 1.50 -0.95 -8.92
C ALA A 134 0.66 -0.26 -7.83
N GLN A 135 0.02 -1.05 -6.97
CA GLN A 135 -0.49 -0.52 -5.73
C GLN A 135 0.70 0.04 -4.96
N PRO A 136 0.58 1.21 -4.32
CA PRO A 136 1.50 1.55 -3.25
C PRO A 136 1.26 0.54 -2.13
N GLN A 137 1.89 -0.64 -2.25
CA GLN A 137 2.28 -1.36 -1.04
C GLN A 137 3.12 -0.38 -0.25
N ASP A 138 2.79 -0.22 1.03
CA ASP A 138 3.63 0.52 1.96
C ASP A 138 5.06 -0.02 1.79
N PRO A 139 5.99 0.77 1.23
CA PRO A 139 7.21 0.24 0.67
C PRO A 139 8.17 -0.01 1.83
N ALA A 140 8.04 -1.13 2.54
CA ALA A 140 9.14 -1.80 3.27
C ALA A 140 8.73 -2.99 4.15
N LEU A 141 7.50 -3.53 4.11
CA LEU A 141 7.23 -4.72 4.94
C LEU A 141 8.01 -5.93 4.42
N ILE A 142 8.83 -6.53 5.29
CA ILE A 142 9.68 -7.68 4.99
C ILE A 142 9.20 -8.91 5.77
N SER A 143 9.29 -10.09 5.17
CA SER A 143 8.90 -11.34 5.83
C SER A 143 9.88 -11.69 6.96
N GLY A 144 9.48 -12.56 7.91
CA GLY A 144 10.40 -13.08 8.93
C GLY A 144 11.67 -13.71 8.36
N ALA A 145 11.58 -14.38 7.20
CA ALA A 145 12.75 -14.92 6.51
C ALA A 145 13.66 -13.82 5.96
N ASP A 146 13.07 -12.72 5.47
CA ASP A 146 13.81 -11.54 5.02
C ASP A 146 14.42 -10.76 6.18
N VAL A 147 13.77 -10.72 7.34
CA VAL A 147 14.35 -10.18 8.59
C VAL A 147 15.64 -10.92 8.92
N LEU A 148 15.59 -12.26 8.97
CA LEU A 148 16.77 -13.07 9.32
C LEU A 148 17.91 -12.88 8.30
N ARG A 149 17.59 -12.79 7.01
CA ARG A 149 18.58 -12.47 5.96
C ARG A 149 19.15 -11.07 6.11
N ALA A 150 18.31 -10.07 6.33
CA ALA A 150 18.74 -8.68 6.51
C ALA A 150 19.65 -8.53 7.74
N LEU A 151 19.33 -9.21 8.84
CA LEU A 151 20.17 -9.26 10.03
C LEU A 151 21.52 -9.94 9.76
N ALA A 152 21.54 -11.04 8.99
CA ALA A 152 22.78 -11.70 8.58
C ALA A 152 23.64 -10.81 7.68
N ASP A 153 23.01 -9.97 6.84
CA ASP A 153 23.65 -8.97 6.00
C ASP A 153 24.06 -7.68 6.77
N GLY A 154 23.81 -7.61 8.09
CA GLY A 154 24.15 -6.48 8.93
C GLY A 154 23.25 -5.25 8.76
N LYS A 155 22.04 -5.40 8.20
CA LYS A 155 21.06 -4.33 8.04
C LYS A 155 20.24 -4.14 9.32
N GLU A 156 19.81 -2.91 9.57
CA GLU A 156 18.90 -2.60 10.68
C GLU A 156 17.43 -2.88 10.31
N VAL A 157 16.72 -3.55 11.21
CA VAL A 157 15.31 -3.95 11.06
C VAL A 157 14.51 -3.41 12.25
N GLU A 158 13.26 -3.04 12.01
CA GLU A 158 12.28 -2.67 13.02
C GLU A 158 11.07 -3.60 12.96
N GLY A 159 10.46 -3.88 14.11
CA GLY A 159 9.16 -4.53 14.21
C GLY A 159 8.12 -3.57 14.76
N PHE A 160 6.86 -3.73 14.35
CA PHE A 160 5.77 -2.88 14.80
C PHE A 160 5.20 -3.37 16.13
N SER A 161 5.20 -2.49 17.14
CA SER A 161 4.53 -2.72 18.42
C SER A 161 3.09 -2.26 18.34
N GLU A 162 2.13 -3.18 18.45
CA GLU A 162 0.70 -2.82 18.50
C GLU A 162 0.35 -2.08 19.80
N GLU A 163 1.05 -2.36 20.91
CA GLU A 163 0.75 -1.74 22.22
C GLU A 163 1.08 -0.25 22.26
N ASN A 164 2.17 0.16 21.60
CA ASN A 164 2.65 1.54 21.59
C ASN A 164 2.37 2.26 20.26
N GLU A 165 1.76 1.56 19.29
CA GLU A 165 1.55 2.02 17.91
C GLU A 165 2.82 2.58 17.24
N GLU A 166 3.97 1.97 17.52
CA GLU A 166 5.28 2.49 17.08
C GLU A 166 6.19 1.39 16.51
N TRP A 167 7.14 1.81 15.66
CA TRP A 167 8.21 0.95 15.17
C TRP A 167 9.33 0.89 16.20
N ILE A 168 9.61 -0.30 16.72
CA ILE A 168 10.65 -0.51 17.71
C ILE A 168 11.79 -1.37 17.14
N PRO A 169 13.01 -1.24 17.66
CA PRO A 169 14.14 -2.06 17.27
C PRO A 169 13.84 -3.56 17.33
N ILE A 170 14.29 -4.31 16.32
CA ILE A 170 14.07 -5.76 16.21
C ILE A 170 14.58 -6.57 17.43
N VAL A 171 15.49 -6.00 18.23
CA VAL A 171 16.04 -6.64 19.44
C VAL A 171 14.99 -6.91 20.53
N TYR A 172 13.83 -6.27 20.46
CA TYR A 172 12.71 -6.52 21.38
C TYR A 172 11.85 -7.71 20.95
N PHE A 173 12.10 -8.28 19.76
CA PHE A 173 11.41 -9.46 19.25
C PHE A 173 12.33 -10.67 19.34
N SER A 174 11.77 -11.78 19.81
CA SER A 174 12.40 -13.10 19.76
C SER A 174 12.42 -13.65 18.34
N VAL A 175 13.32 -14.60 18.08
CA VAL A 175 13.38 -15.31 16.79
C VAL A 175 12.05 -15.99 16.46
N GLN A 176 11.33 -16.49 17.48
CA GLN A 176 10.02 -17.11 17.30
C GLN A 176 8.98 -16.09 16.80
N GLU A 177 8.97 -14.89 17.38
CA GLU A 177 8.09 -13.79 16.94
C GLU A 177 8.43 -13.29 15.54
N VAL A 178 9.71 -13.37 15.15
CA VAL A 178 10.13 -13.06 13.78
C VAL A 178 9.59 -14.06 12.76
N VAL A 179 9.59 -15.35 13.08
CA VAL A 179 9.23 -16.40 12.10
C VAL A 179 7.77 -16.84 12.16
N ASN A 180 7.02 -16.49 13.20
CA ASN A 180 5.62 -16.90 13.36
C ASN A 180 4.64 -16.12 12.47
N GLY A 181 5.08 -15.02 11.85
CA GLY A 181 4.27 -14.22 10.92
C GLY A 181 3.23 -13.31 11.60
N LEU A 182 3.23 -13.21 12.93
CA LEU A 182 2.26 -12.40 13.68
C LEU A 182 2.61 -10.91 13.72
N TYR A 183 3.86 -10.57 13.43
CA TYR A 183 4.36 -9.21 13.55
C TYR A 183 4.75 -8.63 12.20
N LYS A 184 4.59 -7.32 12.09
CA LYS A 184 4.99 -6.56 10.91
C LYS A 184 6.44 -6.13 11.09
N PHE A 185 7.27 -6.38 10.09
CA PHE A 185 8.68 -6.00 10.11
C PHE A 185 9.02 -5.14 8.91
N ARG A 186 9.98 -4.24 9.07
CA ARG A 186 10.53 -3.43 7.98
C ARG A 186 12.02 -3.22 8.13
N LEU A 187 12.70 -2.92 7.03
CA LEU A 187 14.03 -2.31 7.14
C LEU A 187 13.90 -0.92 7.78
N LYS A 188 14.76 -0.61 8.74
CA LYS A 188 14.78 0.71 9.34
C LYS A 188 15.05 1.74 8.25
N PRO A 189 14.22 2.81 8.14
CA PRO A 189 14.48 3.87 7.19
C PRO A 189 15.89 4.45 7.41
N GLN A 190 16.78 4.26 6.44
CA GLN A 190 18.11 4.83 6.51
C GLN A 190 18.03 6.32 6.18
N THR A 191 18.35 7.17 7.16
CA THR A 191 18.65 8.57 6.89
C THR A 191 20.02 8.64 6.22
N ILE A 192 20.07 8.80 4.90
CA ILE A 192 21.33 9.09 4.21
C ILE A 192 21.75 10.51 4.61
N LYS A 193 22.87 10.65 5.32
CA LYS A 193 23.49 11.95 5.53
C LYS A 193 24.14 12.36 4.21
N LEU A 194 23.55 13.35 3.55
CA LEU A 194 24.06 13.89 2.30
C LEU A 194 24.78 15.21 2.57
N GLU A 195 26.10 15.24 2.34
CA GLU A 195 26.89 16.46 2.38
C GLU A 195 27.04 16.98 0.95
N LEU A 196 26.46 18.15 0.65
CA LEU A 196 26.52 18.80 -0.65
C LEU A 196 27.30 20.10 -0.53
N GLU A 197 28.30 20.27 -1.38
CA GLU A 197 28.93 21.56 -1.61
C GLU A 197 28.15 22.28 -2.72
N LEU A 198 27.23 23.17 -2.31
CA LEU A 198 26.48 24.02 -3.23
C LEU A 198 27.01 25.45 -3.18
N PRO A 199 27.10 26.15 -4.33
CA PRO A 199 27.41 27.57 -4.33
C PRO A 199 26.34 28.33 -3.54
N LYS A 200 26.79 29.26 -2.69
CA LYS A 200 25.92 30.03 -1.80
C LYS A 200 24.95 30.87 -2.66
N PRO A 201 23.62 30.75 -2.46
CA PRO A 201 22.66 31.65 -3.09
C PRO A 201 22.91 33.11 -2.72
N PHE A 202 22.49 34.04 -3.57
CA PHE A 202 22.61 35.46 -3.30
C PHE A 202 21.25 36.17 -3.36
N GLU A 203 21.19 37.35 -2.76
CA GLU A 203 20.04 38.25 -2.86
C GLU A 203 20.23 39.18 -4.07
N PRO A 204 19.44 39.02 -5.15
CA PRO A 204 19.54 39.86 -6.33
C PRO A 204 18.93 41.26 -6.12
N GLU A 205 19.45 42.23 -6.85
CA GLU A 205 18.87 43.57 -6.99
C GLU A 205 17.74 43.55 -8.05
N GLU A 206 16.81 44.51 -7.96
CA GLU A 206 15.74 44.68 -8.95
C GLU A 206 16.33 44.88 -10.36
N ASP A 207 15.68 44.31 -11.37
CA ASP A 207 16.05 44.40 -12.79
C ASP A 207 17.39 43.74 -13.19
N CYS A 208 17.92 42.82 -12.38
CA CYS A 208 19.10 42.04 -12.75
C CYS A 208 18.77 40.66 -13.35
N HIS A 209 19.69 40.14 -14.17
CA HIS A 209 19.58 38.78 -14.70
C HIS A 209 20.18 37.77 -13.72
N VAL A 210 19.40 36.73 -13.43
CA VAL A 210 19.74 35.67 -12.48
C VAL A 210 19.47 34.29 -13.07
N TYR A 211 19.92 33.26 -12.36
CA TYR A 211 19.62 31.87 -12.66
C TYR A 211 18.86 31.21 -11.52
N ILE A 212 17.79 30.50 -11.86
CA ILE A 212 16.92 29.77 -10.94
C ILE A 212 16.65 28.37 -11.45
N LEU A 213 16.30 27.46 -10.53
CA LEU A 213 15.83 26.12 -10.87
C LEU A 213 14.47 26.22 -11.61
N ASP A 214 14.29 25.37 -12.62
CA ASP A 214 13.09 25.34 -13.46
C ASP A 214 12.75 23.90 -13.81
N ASP A 215 11.62 23.42 -13.32
CA ASP A 215 11.09 22.08 -13.56
C ASP A 215 10.46 21.94 -14.96
N GLY A 216 10.18 23.04 -15.64
CA GLY A 216 9.73 23.08 -17.03
C GLY A 216 10.85 22.98 -18.06
N LYS A 217 12.12 22.97 -17.63
CA LYS A 217 13.30 22.89 -18.52
C LYS A 217 14.03 21.57 -18.40
N THR A 218 14.44 21.01 -19.54
CA THR A 218 15.16 19.73 -19.59
C THR A 218 16.55 19.80 -18.93
N ASP A 219 17.19 20.97 -19.01
CA ASP A 219 18.46 21.25 -18.34
C ASP A 219 18.30 21.60 -16.86
N GLY A 220 17.07 21.82 -16.37
CA GLY A 220 16.71 21.99 -14.96
C GLY A 220 16.84 23.41 -14.42
N TYR A 221 17.14 24.40 -15.27
CA TYR A 221 17.28 25.79 -14.86
C TYR A 221 16.89 26.76 -15.97
N ARG A 222 16.67 28.02 -15.61
CA ARG A 222 16.50 29.10 -16.59
C ARG A 222 17.22 30.38 -16.18
N ARG A 223 17.58 31.18 -17.18
CA ARG A 223 17.94 32.58 -16.99
C ARG A 223 16.66 33.39 -16.83
N TYR A 224 16.63 34.28 -15.85
CA TYR A 224 15.44 35.01 -15.43
C TYR A 224 15.77 36.47 -15.15
N SER A 225 14.84 37.37 -15.43
CA SER A 225 14.93 38.80 -15.08
C SER A 225 14.21 38.98 -13.75
N TYR A 226 14.93 39.36 -12.70
CA TYR A 226 14.41 39.37 -11.34
C TYR A 226 13.50 40.59 -11.06
N GLU A 227 12.28 40.35 -10.59
CA GLU A 227 11.31 41.39 -10.22
C GLU A 227 10.86 41.24 -8.74
N VAL A 228 11.09 42.26 -7.93
CA VAL A 228 10.93 42.23 -6.45
C VAL A 228 9.49 41.92 -6.00
N HIS A 229 8.49 42.25 -6.83
CA HIS A 229 7.07 42.14 -6.48
C HIS A 229 6.41 40.81 -6.88
N GLY A 230 7.03 40.01 -7.76
CA GLY A 230 6.48 38.74 -8.26
C GLY A 230 7.13 37.47 -7.70
N ASP A 231 8.35 37.56 -7.16
CA ASP A 231 9.27 36.40 -7.12
C ASP A 231 9.62 35.84 -5.73
N LYS A 232 8.77 36.07 -4.71
CA LYS A 232 9.00 35.57 -3.34
C LYS A 232 9.14 34.05 -3.22
N GLY A 233 8.68 33.28 -4.21
CA GLY A 233 8.86 31.83 -4.25
C GLY A 233 10.27 31.38 -4.66
N ASN A 234 10.99 32.19 -5.45
CA ASN A 234 12.30 31.82 -6.00
C ASN A 234 13.44 32.01 -4.99
N THR A 235 13.29 32.96 -4.07
CA THR A 235 14.25 33.16 -2.96
C THR A 235 14.22 32.03 -1.93
N PHE A 236 13.13 31.25 -1.86
CA PHE A 236 13.01 30.12 -0.94
C PHE A 236 13.95 28.96 -1.27
N ILE A 237 14.13 28.67 -2.56
CA ILE A 237 14.99 27.57 -3.02
C ILE A 237 16.42 28.05 -3.25
N GLY A 238 16.59 29.28 -3.74
CA GLY A 238 17.87 29.89 -4.01
C GLY A 238 17.94 30.53 -5.39
N ILE A 239 18.76 31.57 -5.50
CA ILE A 239 19.03 32.31 -6.73
C ILE A 239 20.54 32.40 -6.91
N TRP A 240 21.02 32.14 -8.13
CA TRP A 240 22.44 32.12 -8.47
C TRP A 240 22.78 33.15 -9.52
N ARG A 241 24.00 33.69 -9.43
CA ARG A 241 24.42 34.84 -10.23
C ARG A 241 24.90 34.39 -11.61
N THR A 242 25.48 33.21 -11.70
CA THR A 242 26.11 32.69 -12.91
C THR A 242 25.49 31.37 -13.38
N GLU A 243 25.67 31.07 -14.66
CA GLU A 243 25.17 29.81 -15.24
C GLU A 243 25.96 28.61 -14.69
N GLU A 244 27.24 28.81 -14.38
CA GLU A 244 28.12 27.79 -13.82
C GLU A 244 27.67 27.36 -12.42
N GLU A 245 27.28 28.32 -11.57
CA GLU A 245 26.78 28.03 -10.21
C GLU A 245 25.51 27.18 -10.26
N ILE A 246 24.54 27.53 -11.09
CA ILE A 246 23.28 26.75 -11.19
C ILE A 246 23.50 25.37 -11.81
N LYS A 247 24.45 25.23 -12.75
CA LYS A 247 24.84 23.92 -13.31
C LYS A 247 25.37 22.99 -12.22
N GLN A 248 26.21 23.49 -11.32
CA GLN A 248 26.71 22.70 -10.18
C GLN A 248 25.56 22.22 -9.29
N VAL A 249 24.60 23.09 -9.00
CA VAL A 249 23.41 22.75 -8.19
C VAL A 249 22.59 21.66 -8.86
N VAL A 250 22.26 21.82 -10.15
CA VAL A 250 21.47 20.82 -10.90
C VAL A 250 22.21 19.49 -10.99
N GLU A 251 23.54 19.50 -11.19
CA GLU A 251 24.34 18.28 -11.22
C GLU A 251 24.29 17.53 -9.89
N GLN A 252 24.42 18.23 -8.76
CA GLN A 252 24.29 17.65 -7.43
C GLN A 252 22.89 17.07 -7.21
N LEU A 253 21.83 17.79 -7.59
CA LEU A 253 20.45 17.29 -7.50
C LEU A 253 20.21 16.03 -8.35
N ARG A 254 20.83 15.97 -9.54
CA ARG A 254 20.76 14.78 -10.42
C ARG A 254 21.48 13.57 -9.82
N LYS A 255 22.61 13.76 -9.15
CA LYS A 255 23.34 12.67 -8.46
C LYS A 255 22.48 12.02 -7.38
N ILE A 256 21.72 12.84 -6.62
CA ILE A 256 20.79 12.34 -5.60
C ILE A 256 19.70 11.48 -6.24
N ARG A 257 19.11 11.94 -7.35
CA ARG A 257 18.06 11.19 -8.06
C ARG A 257 18.56 9.86 -8.62
N GLY A 258 19.79 9.80 -9.14
CA GLY A 258 20.35 8.59 -9.77
C GLY A 258 20.84 7.53 -8.80
N THR A 259 21.01 7.84 -7.50
CA THR A 259 21.52 6.90 -6.50
C THR A 259 20.39 6.11 -5.79
N ASN A 260 19.13 6.51 -5.98
CA ASN A 260 17.94 5.87 -5.40
C ASN A 260 17.18 4.95 -6.39
N SER A 261 17.87 4.40 -7.40
CA SER A 261 17.26 3.54 -8.43
C SER A 261 17.78 2.11 -8.39
#